data_AF-A0A553YSE6-F1
#
_entry.id   AF-A0A553YSE6-F1
#
_cell.length_a   1.000
_cell.length_b   1.000
_cell.length_c   1.000
_cell.angle_alpha   90.00
_cell.angle_beta   90.00
_cell.angle_gamma   90.00
#
_symmetry.space_group_name_H-M   'P 1'
#
loop_
_entity.id
_entity.type
_entity.pdbx_description
1 polymer ?
#
loop_
_entity_poly.entity_id
_entity_poly.type
_entity_poly.pdbx_seq_one_letter_code
_entity_poly.pdbx_strand_id
1 'polypeptide(L)'
;DRPRRPPRAAAVEQWVALVLTVLVLPVLAFVSALDGQTWTPIVKCQVTNGTVTGSNHLIELSRKGGVVGRNLDSAQISHGLGCTRVESLYVREPWWRG
;
A
#
# COMPACT_ATOMS: atom_id res chain seq x y z
N ASP A 1 20.79 -41.94 -26.11
CA ASP A 1 21.27 -40.64 -25.58
C ASP A 1 21.65 -40.71 -24.11
N ARG A 2 22.86 -40.27 -23.73
CA ARG A 2 23.22 -40.05 -22.31
C ARG A 2 22.77 -38.65 -21.89
N PRO A 3 22.15 -38.47 -20.72
CA PRO A 3 21.81 -37.14 -20.24
C PRO A 3 23.10 -36.37 -19.94
N ARG A 4 23.33 -35.26 -20.66
CA ARG A 4 24.40 -34.31 -20.33
C ARG A 4 24.02 -33.65 -19.00
N ARG A 5 24.81 -33.89 -17.95
CA ARG A 5 24.68 -33.10 -16.71
C ARG A 5 24.95 -31.64 -17.02
N PRO A 6 24.14 -30.70 -16.50
CA PRO A 6 24.39 -29.28 -16.69
C PRO A 6 25.75 -28.92 -16.08
N PRO A 7 26.46 -27.94 -16.66
CA PRO A 7 27.66 -27.39 -16.03
C PRO A 7 27.28 -26.84 -14.65
N ARG A 8 28.19 -26.95 -13.67
CA ARG A 8 27.93 -26.53 -12.28
C ARG A 8 27.41 -25.11 -12.18
N ALA A 9 27.86 -24.21 -13.06
CA ALA A 9 27.38 -22.84 -13.17
C ALA A 9 25.87 -22.76 -13.45
N ALA A 10 25.36 -23.53 -14.42
CA ALA A 10 23.94 -23.55 -14.76
C ALA A 10 23.07 -24.09 -13.60
N ALA A 11 23.59 -25.06 -12.83
CA ALA A 11 22.90 -25.55 -11.64
C ALA A 11 22.81 -24.48 -10.53
N VAL A 12 23.84 -23.65 -10.37
CA VAL A 12 23.84 -22.53 -9.42
C VAL A 12 22.85 -21.45 -9.85
N GLU A 13 22.83 -21.07 -11.12
CA GLU A 13 21.88 -20.09 -11.66
C GLU A 13 20.42 -20.54 -11.45
N GLN A 14 20.14 -21.82 -11.71
CA GLN A 14 18.80 -22.39 -11.48
C GLN A 14 18.41 -22.35 -10.00
N TRP A 15 19.35 -22.65 -9.10
CA TRP A 15 19.12 -22.55 -7.66
C TRP A 15 18.86 -21.12 -7.21
N VAL A 16 19.63 -20.15 -7.71
CA VAL A 16 19.43 -18.73 -7.41
C VAL A 16 18.06 -18.28 -7.89
N ALA A 17 17.69 -18.60 -9.13
CA ALA A 17 16.38 -18.27 -9.69
C ALA A 17 15.24 -18.90 -8.86
N LEU A 18 15.41 -20.15 -8.43
CA LEU A 18 14.44 -20.85 -7.59
C LEU A 18 14.28 -20.16 -6.22
N VAL A 19 15.38 -19.86 -5.53
CA VAL A 19 15.35 -19.18 -4.23
C VAL A 19 14.73 -17.80 -4.36
N LEU A 20 15.10 -17.05 -5.40
CA LEU A 20 14.56 -15.73 -5.65
C LEU A 20 13.03 -15.78 -5.84
N THR A 21 12.56 -16.70 -6.68
CA THR A 21 11.14 -16.77 -7.07
C THR A 21 10.25 -17.42 -6.03
N VAL A 22 10.72 -18.46 -5.35
CA VAL A 22 9.91 -19.25 -4.41
C VAL A 22 9.97 -18.70 -2.98
N LEU A 23 11.07 -18.04 -2.60
CA LEU A 23 11.26 -17.57 -1.22
C LEU A 23 11.36 -16.05 -1.14
N VAL A 24 12.32 -15.46 -1.83
CA VAL A 24 12.63 -14.03 -1.64
C VAL A 24 11.47 -13.14 -2.09
N LEU A 25 10.97 -13.33 -3.32
CA LEU A 25 9.89 -12.50 -3.85
C LEU A 25 8.58 -12.63 -3.04
N PRO A 26 8.11 -13.84 -2.66
CA PRO A 26 6.92 -13.98 -1.82
C PRO A 26 7.06 -13.34 -0.45
N VAL A 27 8.22 -13.47 0.20
CA VAL A 27 8.47 -12.83 1.51
C VAL A 27 8.44 -11.31 1.37
N LEU A 28 9.09 -10.75 0.36
CA LEU A 28 9.06 -9.30 0.10
C LEU A 28 7.64 -8.81 -0.16
N ALA A 29 6.84 -9.55 -0.95
CA ALA A 29 5.45 -9.21 -1.20
C ALA A 29 4.61 -9.22 0.09
N PHE A 30 4.80 -10.24 0.94
CA PHE A 30 4.10 -10.34 2.22
C PHE A 30 4.47 -9.19 3.17
N VAL A 31 5.76 -8.89 3.31
CA VAL A 31 6.24 -7.77 4.13
C VAL A 31 5.70 -6.43 3.63
N SER A 32 5.66 -6.23 2.30
CA SER A 32 5.13 -5.02 1.69
C SER A 32 3.62 -4.85 1.95
N ALA A 33 2.86 -5.95 1.94
CA ALA A 33 1.44 -5.94 2.27
C ALA A 33 1.17 -5.58 3.74
N LEU A 34 2.11 -5.89 4.64
CA LEU A 34 2.01 -5.57 6.07
C LEU A 34 2.47 -4.15 6.43
N ASP A 35 3.15 -3.43 5.52
CA ASP A 35 3.70 -2.09 5.80
C ASP A 35 2.62 -1.01 5.93
N GLY A 36 1.35 -1.32 5.63
CA GLY A 36 0.22 -0.41 5.82
C GLY A 36 0.28 0.84 4.94
N GLN A 37 1.17 0.85 3.94
CA GLN A 37 1.33 1.95 3.00
C GLN A 37 0.27 1.94 1.91
N THR A 38 -0.15 3.14 1.53
CA THR A 38 -0.97 3.39 0.35
C THR A 38 -0.13 4.04 -0.75
N TRP A 39 -0.23 3.51 -1.96
CA TRP A 39 0.32 4.09 -3.18
C TRP A 39 -0.37 5.40 -3.60
N THR A 40 -1.57 5.67 -3.07
CA THR A 40 -2.29 6.93 -3.31
C THR A 40 -2.09 7.90 -2.15
N PRO A 41 -1.91 9.20 -2.44
CA PRO A 41 -1.68 10.20 -1.41
C PRO A 41 -2.88 10.30 -0.47
N ILE A 42 -2.62 10.37 0.84
CA ILE A 42 -3.64 10.66 1.85
C ILE A 42 -3.83 12.17 1.92
N VAL A 43 -5.08 12.62 1.91
CA VAL A 43 -5.45 14.02 2.12
C VAL A 43 -6.25 14.17 3.41
N LYS A 44 -6.00 15.22 4.16
CA LYS A 44 -6.77 15.59 5.34
C LYS A 44 -7.78 16.64 4.91
N CYS A 45 -9.07 16.35 5.07
CA CYS A 45 -10.12 17.29 4.68
C CYS A 45 -11.08 17.54 5.83
N GLN A 46 -11.80 18.66 5.76
CA GLN A 46 -12.97 18.87 6.58
C GLN A 46 -14.12 18.07 5.99
N VAL A 47 -14.65 17.14 6.77
CA VAL A 47 -15.80 16.30 6.40
C VAL A 47 -16.96 16.70 7.30
N THR A 48 -18.08 17.04 6.68
CA THR A 48 -19.35 17.24 7.38
C THR A 48 -20.13 15.93 7.33
N ASN A 49 -20.39 15.33 8.49
CA ASN A 49 -21.23 14.14 8.62
C ASN A 49 -22.46 14.50 9.45
N GLY A 50 -23.61 14.65 8.78
CA GLY A 50 -24.81 15.22 9.40
C GLY A 50 -24.61 16.68 9.80
N THR A 51 -24.72 16.98 11.10
CA THR A 51 -24.55 18.34 11.65
C THR A 51 -23.15 18.62 12.19
N VAL A 52 -22.24 17.63 12.17
CA VAL A 52 -20.90 17.75 12.76
C VAL A 52 -19.85 17.83 11.66
N THR A 53 -19.05 18.89 11.69
CA THR A 53 -17.88 19.05 10.82
C THR A 53 -16.63 18.68 11.60
N GLY A 54 -15.84 17.74 11.08
CA GLY A 54 -14.60 17.28 11.70
C GLY A 54 -13.50 17.03 10.67
N SER A 55 -12.26 17.17 11.11
CA SER A 55 -11.10 16.90 10.26
C SER A 55 -10.83 15.40 10.20
N ASN A 56 -10.96 14.81 9.01
CA ASN A 56 -10.80 13.37 8.78
C ASN A 56 -9.77 13.10 7.68
N HIS A 57 -9.13 11.94 7.74
CA HIS A 57 -8.21 11.48 6.69
C HIS A 57 -8.96 10.73 5.60
N LEU A 58 -8.72 11.10 4.34
CA LEU A 58 -9.40 10.55 3.17
C LEU A 58 -8.38 10.04 2.16
N ILE A 59 -8.69 8.88 1.57
CA ILE A 59 -8.02 8.40 0.35
C ILE A 59 -8.72 9.03 -0.85
N GLU A 60 -8.03 9.89 -1.61
CA GLU A 60 -8.60 10.59 -2.77
C GLU A 60 -9.03 9.60 -3.87
N LEU A 61 -10.33 9.52 -4.15
CA LEU A 61 -10.91 8.72 -5.24
C LEU A 61 -11.21 9.58 -6.48
N SER A 62 -11.68 10.81 -6.25
CA SER A 62 -12.00 11.77 -7.33
C SER A 62 -12.04 13.21 -6.82
N ARG A 63 -11.73 14.16 -7.71
CA ARG A 63 -11.74 15.61 -7.42
C ARG A 63 -12.71 16.33 -8.35
N LYS A 64 -13.82 16.82 -7.79
CA LYS A 64 -14.77 17.72 -8.47
C LYS A 64 -15.30 18.75 -7.48
N GLY A 65 -14.65 19.91 -7.38
CA GLY A 65 -15.01 20.97 -6.43
C GLY A 65 -14.68 20.68 -4.95
N GLY A 66 -14.45 19.41 -4.61
CA GLY A 66 -13.93 18.87 -3.34
C GLY A 66 -13.29 17.49 -3.57
N VAL A 67 -12.76 16.86 -2.52
CA VAL A 67 -12.24 15.48 -2.60
C VAL A 67 -13.30 14.51 -2.12
N VAL A 68 -13.73 13.59 -2.99
CA VAL A 68 -14.49 12.41 -2.58
C VAL A 68 -13.47 11.33 -2.24
N GLY A 69 -13.50 10.84 -1.00
CA GLY A 69 -12.58 9.81 -0.56
C GLY A 69 -13.18 8.85 0.45
N ARG A 70 -12.56 7.69 0.61
CA ARG A 70 -12.91 6.79 1.70
C ARG A 70 -12.32 7.36 2.99
N ASN A 71 -13.17 7.69 3.94
CA ASN A 71 -12.80 8.15 5.27
C ASN A 71 -12.18 6.98 6.03
N LEU A 72 -10.95 7.14 6.51
CA LEU A 72 -10.21 6.10 7.21
C LEU A 72 -10.71 5.88 8.64
N ASP A 73 -11.28 6.92 9.26
CA ASP A 73 -11.77 6.90 10.63
C ASP A 73 -13.17 6.27 10.73
N SER A 74 -14.01 6.45 9.70
CA SER A 74 -15.38 5.92 9.66
C SER A 74 -15.61 4.78 8.64
N ALA A 75 -14.59 4.45 7.83
CA ALA A 75 -14.64 3.50 6.71
C ALA A 75 -15.69 3.81 5.60
N GLN A 76 -16.38 4.95 5.67
CA GLN A 76 -17.42 5.38 4.73
C GLN A 76 -16.87 6.28 3.62
N ILE A 77 -17.60 6.41 2.50
CA ILE A 77 -17.28 7.41 1.48
C ILE A 77 -17.75 8.77 1.99
N SER A 78 -16.86 9.76 2.01
CA SER A 78 -17.17 11.11 2.49
C SER A 78 -16.69 12.17 1.51
N HIS A 79 -17.43 13.28 1.45
CA HIS A 79 -17.06 14.44 0.68
C HIS A 79 -16.31 15.43 1.57
N GLY A 80 -15.03 15.64 1.26
CA GLY A 80 -14.14 16.55 1.98
C GLY A 80 -13.95 17.87 1.26
N LEU A 81 -14.03 18.97 2.00
CA LEU A 81 -13.70 20.32 1.53
C LEU A 81 -12.45 20.84 2.24
N GLY A 82 -11.74 21.79 1.64
CA GLY A 82 -10.54 22.40 2.24
C GLY A 82 -9.38 21.43 2.50
N CYS A 83 -9.18 20.48 1.59
CA CYS A 83 -8.22 19.40 1.76
C CYS A 83 -6.76 19.84 1.69
N THR A 84 -5.94 19.41 2.65
CA THR A 84 -4.49 19.54 2.60
C THR A 84 -3.85 18.16 2.40
N ARG A 85 -2.75 18.10 1.64
CA ARG A 85 -1.99 16.85 1.45
C ARG A 85 -1.30 16.52 2.76
N VAL A 86 -1.48 15.30 3.26
CA VAL A 86 -0.66 14.77 4.34
C VAL A 86 0.55 14.10 3.70
N GLU A 87 1.75 14.43 4.15
CA GLU A 87 2.99 13.82 3.62
C GLU A 87 3.17 12.35 4.03
N SER A 88 2.23 11.79 4.79
CA SER A 88 2.22 10.39 5.19
C SER A 88 1.45 9.54 4.20
N LEU A 89 2.09 8.47 3.75
CA LEU A 89 1.48 7.38 2.96
C LEU A 89 1.01 6.21 3.85
N TYR A 90 1.09 6.34 5.18
CA TYR A 90 0.71 5.27 6.10
C TYR A 90 -0.77 5.36 6.49
N VAL A 91 -1.53 4.31 6.18
CA VAL A 91 -2.93 4.15 6.62
C VAL A 91 -3.02 3.53 8.02
N ARG A 92 -2.01 2.75 8.39
CA ARG A 92 -1.83 2.09 9.70
C ARG A 92 -0.37 2.17 10.11
N GLU A 93 -0.12 2.00 11.41
CA GLU A 93 1.24 1.87 11.93
C GLU A 93 1.92 0.64 11.30
N PRO A 94 3.14 0.78 10.77
CA PRO A 94 3.83 -0.33 10.15
C PRO A 94 4.31 -1.33 11.22
N TRP A 95 4.27 -2.62 10.87
CA TRP A 95 4.57 -3.74 11.76
C TRP A 95 5.96 -3.70 12.44
N TRP A 96 6.90 -2.96 11.86
CA TRP A 96 8.28 -2.85 12.32
C TRP A 96 8.55 -1.66 13.26
N ARG A 97 7.55 -0.80 13.54
CA ARG A 97 7.68 0.34 14.48
C ARG A 97 7.08 0.08 15.87
N GLY A 98 6.83 -1.18 16.22
CA GLY A 98 6.40 -1.58 17.57
C GLY A 98 7.46 -1.35 18.63
#